data_AF-A0A380E3N2-F1
#
_entry.id   AF-A0A380E3N2-F1
#
_cell.length_a   1.000
_cell.length_b   1.000
_cell.length_c   1.000
_cell.angle_alpha   90.00
_cell.angle_beta   90.00
_cell.angle_gamma   90.00
#
_symmetry.space_group_name_H-M   'P 1'
#
loop_
_entity.id
_entity.type
_entity.pdbx_description
1 polymer ?
#
loop_
_entity_poly.entity_id
_entity_poly.type
_entity_poly.pdbx_seq_one_letter_code
_entity_poly.pdbx_strand_id
1 'polypeptide(L)'
;MIIMLGIILTAIGSAFGSTALWIGAGLMSLAVLFSIVTLPVEFDASSRAMKQITALNIVNEKEYKHARKVLSAAAMTYVAATAVAVAELVRIILLARSSD
;
A
#
# COMPACT_ATOMS: atom_id res chain seq x y z
N MET A 1 9.23 -7.83 9.03
CA MET A 1 10.24 -8.68 9.70
C MET A 1 9.89 -10.16 9.67
N ILE A 2 8.66 -10.57 10.04
CA ILE A 2 8.24 -11.99 10.01
C ILE A 2 8.43 -12.63 8.62
N ILE A 3 8.05 -11.93 7.55
CA ILE A 3 8.21 -12.43 6.17
C ILE A 3 9.69 -12.61 5.79
N MET A 4 10.54 -11.62 6.06
CA MET A 4 12.00 -11.73 5.82
C MET A 4 12.62 -12.90 6.58
N LEU A 5 12.21 -13.12 7.84
CA LEU A 5 12.68 -14.24 8.63
C LEU A 5 12.25 -15.58 8.02
N GLY A 6 11.02 -15.68 7.52
CA GLY A 6 10.53 -16.85 6.79
C GLY A 6 11.33 -17.14 5.51
N ILE A 7 11.66 -16.12 4.73
CA ILE A 7 12.49 -16.27 3.52
C ILE A 7 13.86 -16.83 3.88
N ILE A 8 14.52 -16.28 4.90
CA ILE A 8 15.84 -16.72 5.34
C ILE A 8 15.79 -18.16 5.87
N LEU A 9 14.80 -18.50 6.71
CA LEU A 9 14.66 -19.85 7.26
C LEU A 9 14.34 -20.92 6.21
N THR A 10 13.64 -20.52 5.15
CA THR A 10 13.35 -21.42 4.01
C THR A 10 14.61 -21.64 3.18
N ALA A 11 15.41 -20.60 2.97
CA ALA A 11 16.68 -20.69 2.24
C ALA A 11 17.73 -21.59 2.93
N ILE A 12 17.68 -21.72 4.26
CA ILE A 12 18.54 -22.65 5.03
C ILE A 12 17.94 -24.06 5.20
N GLY A 13 16.84 -24.37 4.50
CA GLY A 13 16.26 -25.71 4.45
C GLY A 13 15.42 -26.11 5.67
N SER A 14 14.92 -25.16 6.47
CA SER A 14 14.09 -25.50 7.62
C SER A 14 12.61 -25.62 7.25
N ALA A 15 11.95 -26.70 7.69
CA ALA A 15 10.51 -26.90 7.53
C ALA A 15 9.64 -25.82 8.23
N PHE A 16 10.22 -25.13 9.23
CA PHE A 16 9.56 -24.00 9.89
C PHE A 16 9.51 -22.75 9.00
N GLY A 17 10.44 -22.62 8.05
CA GLY A 17 10.51 -21.50 7.12
C GLY A 17 9.30 -21.40 6.18
N SER A 18 8.91 -22.51 5.56
CA SER A 18 7.77 -22.56 4.64
C SER A 18 6.46 -22.21 5.35
N THR A 19 6.26 -22.73 6.55
CA THR A 19 5.09 -22.41 7.38
C THR A 19 5.03 -20.92 7.74
N ALA A 20 6.16 -20.34 8.16
CA ALA A 20 6.25 -18.91 8.49
C ALA A 20 6.03 -18.01 7.25
N LEU A 21 6.48 -18.43 6.06
CA LEU A 21 6.23 -17.74 4.80
C LEU A 21 4.74 -17.70 4.47
N TRP A 22 4.03 -18.83 4.54
CA TRP A 22 2.60 -18.90 4.26
C TRP A 22 1.77 -18.08 5.25
N ILE A 23 2.10 -18.13 6.54
CA ILE A 23 1.46 -17.29 7.56
C ILE A 23 1.71 -15.80 7.25
N GLY A 24 2.95 -15.44 6.92
CA GLY A 24 3.32 -14.08 6.55
C GLY A 24 2.57 -13.57 5.31
N ALA A 25 2.42 -14.42 4.29
CA ALA A 25 1.65 -14.12 3.09
C ALA A 25 0.16 -13.90 3.41
N GLY A 26 -0.42 -14.71 4.30
CA GLY A 26 -1.80 -14.55 4.77
C GLY A 26 -2.04 -13.25 5.53
N LEU A 27 -1.13 -12.85 6.42
CA LEU A 27 -1.22 -11.56 7.11
C LEU A 27 -1.05 -10.38 6.15
N MET A 28 -0.13 -10.50 5.18
CA MET A 28 0.10 -9.46 4.18
C MET A 28 -1.09 -9.30 3.22
N SER A 29 -1.77 -10.39 2.85
CA SER A 29 -2.96 -10.30 2.00
C SER A 29 -4.10 -9.54 2.69
N LEU A 30 -4.29 -9.72 4.00
CA LEU A 30 -5.22 -8.92 4.80
C LEU A 30 -4.84 -7.44 4.82
N ALA A 31 -3.55 -7.13 4.97
CA ALA A 31 -3.08 -5.74 4.94
C ALA A 31 -3.28 -5.10 3.55
N VAL A 32 -3.01 -5.84 2.47
CA VAL A 32 -3.24 -5.38 1.09
C VAL A 32 -4.72 -5.15 0.82
N LEU A 33 -5.58 -6.08 1.26
CA LEU A 33 -7.03 -5.95 1.16
C LEU A 33 -7.50 -4.67 1.87
N PHE A 34 -7.03 -4.45 3.10
CA PHE A 34 -7.35 -3.25 3.86
C PHE A 34 -6.93 -1.99 3.10
N SER A 35 -5.69 -1.93 2.61
CA SER A 35 -5.19 -0.80 1.81
C SER A 35 -6.09 -0.50 0.60
N ILE A 36 -6.51 -1.54 -0.15
CA ILE A 36 -7.40 -1.39 -1.31
C ILE A 36 -8.77 -0.82 -0.89
N VAL A 37 -9.35 -1.35 0.19
CA VAL A 37 -10.66 -0.90 0.69
C VAL A 37 -10.62 0.54 1.21
N THR A 38 -9.48 0.99 1.75
CA THR A 38 -9.31 2.37 2.24
C THR A 38 -8.89 3.37 1.16
N LEU A 39 -8.48 2.92 -0.04
CA LEU A 39 -8.12 3.85 -1.13
C LEU A 39 -9.19 4.93 -1.42
N PRO A 40 -10.50 4.62 -1.46
CA PRO A 40 -11.54 5.62 -1.69
C PRO A 40 -11.54 6.76 -0.66
N VAL A 41 -11.21 6.46 0.61
CA VAL A 41 -11.20 7.49 1.66
C VAL A 41 -10.03 8.48 1.50
N GLU A 42 -8.92 8.04 0.92
CA GLU A 42 -7.76 8.91 0.63
C GLU A 42 -8.07 9.89 -0.51
N PHE A 43 -8.82 9.45 -1.53
CA PHE A 43 -9.30 10.35 -2.59
C PHE A 43 -10.33 11.36 -2.06
N ASP A 44 -11.24 10.92 -1.19
CA ASP A 44 -12.21 11.82 -0.56
C ASP A 44 -11.51 12.85 0.34
N ALA A 45 -10.50 12.43 1.10
CA ALA A 45 -9.70 13.33 1.93
C ALA A 45 -9.04 14.44 1.09
N SER A 46 -8.45 14.10 -0.06
CA SER A 46 -7.86 15.07 -1.00
C SER A 46 -8.90 16.07 -1.52
N SER A 47 -10.11 15.60 -1.86
CA SER A 47 -11.22 16.44 -2.30
C SER A 47 -11.73 17.38 -1.20
N ARG A 48 -11.90 16.86 0.02
CA ARG A 48 -12.32 17.64 1.19
C ARG A 48 -11.29 18.70 1.58
N ALA A 49 -10.01 18.35 1.56
CA ALA A 49 -8.93 19.29 1.83
C ALA A 49 -8.94 20.46 0.84
N MET A 50 -9.14 20.19 -0.46
CA MET A 50 -9.26 21.24 -1.48
C MET A 50 -10.41 22.22 -1.16
N LYS A 51 -11.58 21.70 -0.77
CA LYS A 51 -12.73 22.53 -0.38
C LYS A 51 -12.41 23.40 0.84
N GLN A 52 -11.71 22.86 1.84
CA GLN A 52 -11.33 23.59 3.05
C GLN A 52 -10.33 24.70 2.77
N ILE A 53 -9.25 24.44 2.02
CA ILE A 53 -8.25 25.47 1.72
C ILE A 53 -8.82 26.59 0.84
N THR A 54 -9.80 26.29 -0.02
CA THR A 54 -10.54 27.31 -0.78
C THR A 54 -11.48 28.10 0.13
N ALA A 55 -12.24 27.45 1.01
CA ALA A 55 -13.15 28.13 1.94
C ALA A 55 -12.41 29.05 2.92
N LEU A 56 -11.19 28.70 3.30
CA LEU A 56 -10.33 29.49 4.19
C LEU A 56 -9.55 30.60 3.46
N ASN A 57 -9.76 30.81 2.15
CA ASN A 57 -8.99 31.75 1.33
C ASN A 57 -7.46 31.54 1.43
N ILE A 58 -7.00 30.30 1.60
CA ILE A 58 -5.57 29.96 1.63
C ILE A 58 -4.98 29.93 0.20
N VAL A 59 -5.82 29.66 -0.81
CA VAL A 59 -5.42 29.55 -2.22
C VAL A 59 -6.29 30.44 -3.09
N ASN A 60 -5.63 31.16 -4.00
CA ASN A 60 -6.26 32.07 -4.95
C ASN A 60 -6.74 31.31 -6.20
N GLU A 61 -7.55 31.93 -7.07
CA GLU A 61 -7.99 31.28 -8.34
C GLU A 61 -6.81 30.81 -9.22
N LYS A 62 -5.72 31.58 -9.25
CA LYS A 62 -4.51 31.24 -10.01
C LYS A 62 -3.78 30.02 -9.42
N GLU A 63 -3.91 29.79 -8.11
CA GLU A 63 -3.26 28.71 -7.37
C GLU A 63 -4.14 27.48 -7.25
N TYR A 64 -5.46 27.61 -7.40
CA TYR A 64 -6.44 26.52 -7.29
C TYR A 64 -6.05 25.29 -8.13
N LYS A 65 -5.71 25.50 -9.40
CA LYS A 65 -5.30 24.43 -10.31
C LYS A 65 -4.01 23.73 -9.85
N HIS A 66 -3.07 24.50 -9.32
CA HIS A 66 -1.79 24.00 -8.82
C HIS A 66 -1.99 23.21 -7.52
N ALA A 67 -2.74 23.77 -6.56
CA ALA A 67 -3.09 23.12 -5.30
C ALA A 67 -3.83 21.80 -5.52
N ARG A 68 -4.84 21.79 -6.41
CA ARG A 68 -5.56 20.57 -6.78
C ARG A 68 -4.63 19.51 -7.36
N LYS A 69 -3.68 19.90 -8.23
CA LYS A 69 -2.71 18.97 -8.80
C LYS A 69 -1.82 18.33 -7.72
N VAL A 70 -1.36 19.12 -6.76
CA VAL A 70 -0.53 18.61 -5.63
C VAL A 70 -1.35 17.70 -4.72
N LEU A 71 -2.55 18.11 -4.32
CA LEU A 71 -3.46 17.31 -3.49
C LEU A 71 -3.85 15.98 -4.16
N SER A 72 -4.13 15.98 -5.46
CA SER A 72 -4.40 14.75 -6.20
C SER A 72 -3.15 13.88 -6.35
N ALA A 73 -1.98 14.48 -6.58
CA ALA A 73 -0.72 13.74 -6.61
C ALA A 73 -0.41 13.09 -5.25
N ALA A 74 -0.73 13.75 -4.13
CA ALA A 74 -0.59 13.18 -2.80
C ALA A 74 -1.45 11.91 -2.62
N ALA A 75 -2.72 11.94 -3.06
CA ALA A 75 -3.59 10.75 -3.03
C ALA A 75 -3.05 9.61 -3.91
N MET A 76 -2.43 9.93 -5.06
CA MET A 76 -1.80 8.93 -5.92
C MET A 76 -0.62 8.20 -5.26
N THR A 77 0.00 8.77 -4.22
CA THR A 77 1.08 8.07 -3.49
C THR A 77 0.55 6.84 -2.73
N TYR A 78 -0.67 6.90 -2.19
CA TYR A 78 -1.35 5.75 -1.58
C TYR A 78 -1.70 4.67 -2.62
N VAL A 79 -2.11 5.09 -3.82
CA VAL A 79 -2.37 4.17 -4.93
C VAL A 79 -1.09 3.44 -5.33
N ALA A 80 0.02 4.18 -5.47
CA ALA A 80 1.31 3.61 -5.78
C ALA A 80 1.80 2.64 -4.68
N ALA A 81 1.68 3.02 -3.41
CA ALA A 81 2.03 2.16 -2.27
C ALA A 81 1.20 0.87 -2.25
N THR A 82 -0.11 0.97 -2.54
CA THR A 82 -1.00 -0.19 -2.64
C THR A 82 -0.60 -1.09 -3.80
N ALA A 83 -0.29 -0.53 -4.97
CA ALA A 83 0.17 -1.30 -6.12
C ALA A 83 1.49 -2.05 -5.84
N VAL A 84 2.44 -1.39 -5.17
CA VAL A 84 3.70 -2.02 -4.73
C VAL A 84 3.43 -3.14 -3.73
N ALA A 85 2.53 -2.93 -2.77
CA ALA A 85 2.16 -3.96 -1.79
C ALA A 85 1.50 -5.17 -2.46
N VAL A 86 0.66 -4.96 -3.47
CA VAL A 86 0.07 -6.05 -4.29
C VAL A 86 1.17 -6.80 -5.05
N ALA A 87 2.10 -6.10 -5.71
CA ALA A 87 3.19 -6.73 -6.44
C ALA A 87 4.09 -7.57 -5.53
N GLU A 88 4.40 -7.06 -4.34
CA GLU A 88 5.19 -7.79 -3.35
C GLU A 88 4.45 -9.01 -2.80
N LEU A 89 3.13 -8.92 -2.59
CA LEU A 89 2.31 -10.08 -2.21
C LEU A 89 2.36 -11.17 -3.29
N VAL A 90 2.20 -10.81 -4.56
CA VAL A 90 2.32 -11.74 -5.69
C VAL A 90 3.69 -12.40 -5.70
N ARG A 91 4.76 -11.62 -5.54
CA ARG A 91 6.14 -12.13 -5.45
C ARG A 91 6.30 -13.16 -4.33
N ILE A 92 5.77 -12.87 -3.14
CA ILE A 92 5.88 -13.77 -1.98
C ILE A 92 5.10 -15.07 -2.23
N ILE A 93 3.90 -15.01 -2.83
CA ILE A 93 3.12 -16.20 -3.19
C ILE A 93 3.87 -17.08 -4.17
N LEU A 94 4.53 -16.48 -5.18
CA LEU A 94 5.34 -17.22 -6.15
C LEU A 94 6.52 -17.93 -5.47
N LEU A 95 7.21 -17.24 -4.55
CA LEU A 95 8.32 -17.82 -3.78
C LEU A 95 7.86 -18.97 -2.87
N ALA A 96 6.73 -18.78 -2.17
CA ALA A 96 6.15 -19.81 -1.31
C ALA A 96 5.81 -21.07 -2.11
N ARG A 97 5.16 -20.91 -3.27
CA ARG A 97 4.83 -22.03 -4.17
C ARG A 97 6.06 -22.74 -4.74
N SER A 98 7.16 -22.01 -5.00
CA SER A 98 8.40 -22.63 -5.47
C SER A 98 9.18 -23.37 -4.38
N SER A 99 8.83 -23.14 -3.11
CA SER A 99 9.48 -23.76 -1.94
C SER A 99 8.79 -25.05 -1.47
N ASP A 100 7.59 -25.33 -1.99
CA ASP A 100 6.85 -26.59 -1.83
C ASP A 100 7.23 -27.59 -2.94
#